data_AF-A0A3Q3DCJ6-F1
#
_entry.id   AF-A0A3Q3DCJ6-F1
#
_cell.length_a   1.000
_cell.length_b   1.000
_cell.length_c   1.000
_cell.angle_alpha   90.00
_cell.angle_beta   90.00
_cell.angle_gamma   90.00
#
_symmetry.space_group_name_H-M   'P 1'
#
loop_
_entity.id
_entity.type
_entity.pdbx_description
1 polymer ?
#
loop_
_entity_poly.entity_id
_entity_poly.type
_entity_poly.pdbx_seq_one_letter_code
_entity_poly.pdbx_strand_id
1 'polypeptide(L)'
;MIAKSRRYCGRQDCGCTYQITACLLDENHVVLQEFRPEPVTLDPDVVTLCHLQVSHTFSEYGAGLRFISFEHGGQDTKYWEGWFGVRVTGSSNVQWFPRL
;
A
#
# COMPACT_ATOMS: atom_id res chain seq x y z
N MET A 1 8.38 9.49 9.64
CA MET A 1 8.69 8.45 8.63
C MET A 1 7.67 8.52 7.51
N ILE A 2 8.07 8.44 6.24
CA ILE A 2 7.15 8.41 5.10
C ILE A 2 7.10 7.00 4.52
N ALA A 3 5.90 6.41 4.45
CA ALA A 3 5.62 5.18 3.72
C ALA A 3 4.92 5.53 2.40
N LYS A 4 5.51 5.13 1.28
CA LYS A 4 5.03 5.50 -0.05
C LYS A 4 4.97 4.30 -1.00
N SER A 5 3.79 4.06 -1.59
CA SER A 5 3.57 3.15 -2.72
C SER A 5 3.39 3.96 -4.00
N ARG A 6 4.17 3.64 -5.04
CA ARG A 6 4.25 4.48 -6.25
C ARG A 6 3.26 4.13 -7.36
N ARG A 7 2.98 2.84 -7.63
CA ARG A 7 2.18 2.45 -8.79
C ARG A 7 1.49 1.11 -8.60
N TYR A 8 0.17 1.13 -8.73
CA TYR A 8 -0.64 -0.05 -8.98
C TYR A 8 -1.57 0.22 -10.16
N CYS A 9 -1.77 -0.77 -11.02
CA CYS A 9 -2.67 -0.69 -12.17
C CYS A 9 -3.57 -1.93 -12.28
N GLY A 10 -4.82 -1.70 -12.69
CA GLY A 10 -5.74 -2.74 -13.13
C GLY A 10 -5.62 -3.02 -14.62
N ARG A 11 -6.22 -4.10 -15.09
CA ARG A 11 -6.40 -4.34 -16.53
C ARG A 11 -7.60 -3.54 -17.04
N GLN A 12 -7.61 -3.24 -18.34
CA GLN A 12 -8.73 -2.53 -19.00
C GLN A 12 -10.01 -3.36 -19.15
N ASP A 13 -9.94 -4.68 -18.95
CA ASP A 13 -11.09 -5.60 -19.12
C ASP A 13 -11.59 -6.20 -17.80
N CYS A 14 -10.91 -5.91 -16.68
CA CYS A 14 -11.25 -6.41 -15.36
C CYS A 14 -10.82 -5.43 -14.27
N GLY A 15 -11.77 -5.08 -13.40
CA GLY A 15 -11.47 -4.29 -12.22
C GLY A 15 -10.66 -5.07 -11.21
N CYS A 16 -10.02 -4.33 -10.30
CA CYS A 16 -9.24 -4.90 -9.23
C CYS A 16 -9.28 -4.02 -7.99
N THR A 17 -9.31 -4.64 -6.82
CA THR A 17 -9.22 -3.92 -5.55
C THR A 17 -7.77 -3.90 -5.09
N TYR A 18 -7.27 -2.73 -4.69
CA TYR A 18 -5.96 -2.53 -4.11
C TYR A 18 -6.09 -2.27 -2.62
N GLN A 19 -5.27 -2.94 -1.82
CA GLN A 19 -5.12 -2.65 -0.40
C GLN A 19 -3.64 -2.52 -0.04
N ILE A 20 -3.36 -1.61 0.88
CA ILE A 20 -2.05 -1.39 1.46
C ILE A 20 -2.16 -1.32 2.97
N THR A 21 -1.16 -1.85 3.66
CA THR A 21 -1.01 -1.76 5.11
C THR A 21 0.45 -1.48 5.42
N ALA A 22 0.70 -0.45 6.21
CA ALA A 22 2.03 -0.13 6.71
C ALA A 22 1.96 -0.01 8.23
N CYS A 23 2.83 -0.70 8.95
CA CYS A 23 2.88 -0.65 10.40
C CYS A 23 4.29 -0.32 10.91
N LEU A 24 4.33 0.47 11.98
CA LEU A 24 5.50 0.69 12.80
C LEU A 24 5.49 -0.32 13.95
N LEU A 25 6.59 -1.04 14.14
CA LEU A 25 6.67 -2.12 15.11
C LEU A 25 7.83 -1.91 16.09
N ASP A 26 7.63 -2.31 17.35
CA ASP A 26 8.68 -2.36 18.37
C ASP A 26 9.54 -3.63 18.29
N GLU A 27 10.46 -3.82 19.25
CA GLU A 27 11.35 -4.99 19.31
C GLU A 27 10.62 -6.33 19.47
N ASN A 28 9.40 -6.31 20.01
CA ASN A 28 8.55 -7.47 20.24
C ASN A 28 7.51 -7.65 19.11
N HIS A 29 7.65 -6.91 18.01
CA HIS A 29 6.69 -6.87 16.90
C HIS A 29 5.29 -6.35 17.29
N VAL A 30 5.17 -5.56 18.36
CA VAL A 30 3.93 -4.88 18.73
C VAL A 30 3.76 -3.63 17.87
N VAL A 31 2.53 -3.41 17.38
CA VAL A 31 2.20 -2.25 16.54
C VAL A 31 2.20 -0.96 17.37
N LEU A 32 3.09 -0.04 17.01
CA LEU A 32 3.15 1.32 17.53
C LEU A 32 2.18 2.24 16.77
N GLN A 33 2.11 2.09 15.45
CA GLN A 33 1.21 2.87 14.59
C GLN A 33 0.89 2.09 13.32
N GLU A 34 -0.35 2.17 12.86
CA GLU A 34 -0.83 1.50 11.63
C GLU A 34 -1.39 2.53 10.65
N PHE A 35 -1.09 2.32 9.37
CA PHE A 35 -1.75 2.96 8.24
C PHE A 35 -2.38 1.90 7.34
N ARG A 36 -3.71 1.86 7.36
CA ARG A 36 -4.53 0.97 6.53
C ARG A 36 -5.72 1.77 5.98
N PRO A 37 -5.58 2.41 4.81
CA PRO A 37 -6.70 3.09 4.18
C PRO A 37 -7.73 2.06 3.70
N GLU A 38 -8.96 2.54 3.48
CA GLU A 38 -10.00 1.72 2.86
C GLU A 38 -9.53 1.17 1.50
N PRO A 39 -9.88 -0.09 1.16
CA PRO A 39 -9.52 -0.68 -0.12
C PRO A 39 -10.03 0.14 -1.29
N VAL A 40 -9.20 0.35 -2.29
CA VAL A 40 -9.54 1.13 -3.48
C VAL A 40 -9.90 0.18 -4.61
N THR A 41 -11.15 0.24 -5.08
CA THR A 41 -11.57 -0.51 -6.27
C THR A 41 -11.26 0.30 -7.53
N LEU A 42 -10.45 -0.29 -8.41
CA LEU A 42 -10.19 0.22 -9.74
C LEU A 42 -11.23 -0.34 -10.69
N ASP A 43 -12.13 0.51 -11.14
CA ASP A 43 -13.09 0.19 -12.18
C ASP A 43 -12.48 0.50 -13.56
N PRO A 44 -12.37 -0.48 -14.48
CA PRO A 44 -11.81 -0.29 -15.80
C PRO A 44 -12.58 0.73 -16.65
N ASP A 45 -13.88 0.92 -16.39
CA ASP A 45 -14.74 1.84 -17.14
C ASP A 45 -14.60 3.29 -16.64
N VAL A 46 -14.08 3.47 -15.42
CA VAL A 46 -13.94 4.79 -14.75
C VAL A 46 -12.48 5.24 -14.69
N VAL A 47 -11.53 4.32 -14.52
CA VAL A 47 -10.13 4.62 -14.22
C VAL A 47 -9.25 4.30 -15.43
N THR A 48 -9.07 5.30 -16.31
CA THR A 48 -8.20 5.18 -17.50
C THR A 48 -6.70 5.30 -17.17
N LEU A 49 -6.33 5.63 -15.93
CA LEU A 49 -4.96 6.01 -15.54
C LEU A 49 -4.31 4.98 -14.61
N CYS A 50 -3.26 4.33 -15.11
CA CYS A 50 -2.47 3.28 -14.48
C CYS A 50 -1.39 3.79 -13.48
N HIS A 51 -1.62 4.94 -12.83
CA HIS A 51 -0.59 5.68 -12.07
C HIS A 51 -1.06 6.18 -10.70
N LEU A 52 -1.75 5.33 -9.92
CA LEU A 52 -2.18 5.69 -8.59
C LEU A 52 -1.04 5.56 -7.56
N GLN A 53 -0.95 6.55 -6.68
CA GLN A 53 0.09 6.68 -5.67
C GLN A 53 -0.57 6.85 -4.29
N VAL A 54 -0.14 6.04 -3.33
CA VAL A 54 -0.51 6.20 -1.91
C VAL A 54 0.71 6.66 -1.13
N SER A 55 0.56 7.71 -0.32
CA SER A 55 1.63 8.25 0.53
C SER A 55 1.08 8.56 1.90
N HIS A 56 1.79 8.13 2.93
CA HIS A 56 1.45 8.42 4.33
C HIS A 56 2.71 8.82 5.10
N THR A 57 2.55 9.73 6.07
CA THR A 57 3.62 10.18 6.95
C THR A 57 3.25 9.84 8.39
N PHE A 58 4.01 8.92 8.99
CA PHE A 58 3.97 8.64 10.41
C PHE A 58 4.76 9.72 11.18
N SER A 59 4.12 10.32 12.16
CA SER A 59 4.68 11.32 13.08
C SER A 59 4.22 11.00 14.50
N GLU A 60 4.98 11.48 15.50
CA GLU A 60 4.66 11.29 16.93
C GLU A 60 4.43 9.82 17.37
N TYR A 61 5.05 8.85 16.69
CA TYR A 61 4.90 7.41 17.00
C TYR A 61 5.67 6.94 18.24
N GLY A 62 6.21 7.86 19.04
CA GLY A 62 6.96 7.55 20.25
C GLY A 62 8.35 6.94 20.02
N ALA A 63 8.97 6.51 21.12
CA ALA A 63 10.24 5.77 21.11
C ALA A 63 9.98 4.26 20.93
N GLY A 64 11.03 3.50 20.61
CA GLY A 64 10.96 2.03 20.57
C GLY A 64 10.72 1.42 19.19
N LEU A 65 10.59 2.22 18.13
CA LEU A 65 10.55 1.73 16.75
C LEU A 65 11.78 0.86 16.41
N ARG A 66 11.53 -0.38 15.97
CA ARG A 66 12.56 -1.32 15.49
C ARG A 66 12.31 -1.83 14.09
N PHE A 67 11.06 -2.09 13.73
CA PHE A 67 10.71 -2.64 12.43
C PHE A 67 9.61 -1.85 11.76
N ILE A 68 9.54 -2.01 10.44
CA ILE A 68 8.51 -1.41 9.59
C ILE A 68 7.98 -2.55 8.74
N SER A 69 6.70 -2.89 8.89
CA SER A 69 6.04 -3.79 7.97
C SER A 69 5.37 -2.98 6.88
N PHE A 70 5.47 -3.46 5.65
CA PHE A 70 4.84 -2.85 4.50
C PHE A 70 4.29 -3.95 3.62
N GLU A 71 2.97 -4.02 3.55
CA GLU A 71 2.22 -5.03 2.83
C GLU A 71 1.30 -4.34 1.83
N HIS A 72 1.27 -4.85 0.61
CA HIS A 72 0.35 -4.38 -0.41
C HIS A 72 -0.04 -5.53 -1.33
N GLY A 73 -1.26 -5.48 -1.82
CA GLY A 73 -1.78 -6.51 -2.70
C GLY A 73 -3.06 -6.06 -3.35
N GLY A 74 -3.61 -6.96 -4.14
CA GLY A 74 -4.92 -6.74 -4.70
C GLY A 74 -5.48 -7.98 -5.36
N GLN A 75 -6.80 -7.95 -5.53
CA GLN A 75 -7.59 -9.07 -6.06
C GLN A 75 -8.40 -8.56 -7.25
N ASP A 76 -8.60 -9.41 -8.25
CA ASP A 76 -9.54 -9.08 -9.33
C ASP A 76 -10.99 -9.11 -8.81
N THR A 77 -11.86 -8.34 -9.46
CA THR A 77 -13.28 -8.27 -9.08
C THR A 77 -14.14 -9.31 -9.77
N LYS A 78 -13.59 -10.05 -10.75
CA LYS A 78 -14.32 -11.01 -11.58
C LYS A 78 -14.05 -12.48 -11.23
N TYR A 79 -13.17 -12.75 -10.25
CA TYR A 79 -12.79 -14.10 -9.80
C TYR A 79 -12.37 -15.02 -10.95
N TRP A 80 -11.69 -14.47 -11.95
CA TRP A 80 -11.27 -15.24 -13.12
C TRP A 80 -10.06 -16.12 -12.77
N GLU A 81 -10.08 -17.39 -13.21
CA GLU A 81 -8.91 -18.26 -13.05
C GLU A 81 -7.72 -17.71 -13.86
N GLY A 82 -6.77 -17.07 -13.17
CA GLY A 82 -5.51 -16.57 -13.74
C GLY A 82 -4.96 -15.34 -13.00
N TRP A 83 -4.02 -14.61 -13.62
CA TRP A 83 -3.35 -13.46 -13.02
C TRP A 83 -4.00 -12.14 -13.46
N PHE A 84 -5.25 -11.92 -13.05
CA PHE A 84 -6.06 -10.75 -13.45
C PHE A 84 -6.14 -9.65 -12.40
N GLY A 85 -5.59 -9.89 -11.21
CA GLY A 85 -5.54 -8.92 -10.11
C GLY A 85 -4.60 -7.74 -10.35
N VAL A 86 -4.45 -6.91 -9.31
CA VAL A 86 -3.66 -5.67 -9.35
C VAL A 86 -2.22 -5.96 -9.79
N ARG A 87 -1.72 -5.20 -10.77
CA ARG A 87 -0.29 -5.21 -11.13
C ARG A 87 0.38 -4.08 -10.39
N VAL A 88 1.26 -4.42 -9.45
CA VAL A 88 2.08 -3.45 -8.74
C VAL A 88 3.42 -3.32 -9.45
N THR A 89 3.79 -2.12 -9.89
CA THR A 89 5.07 -1.91 -10.59
C THR A 89 5.81 -0.67 -10.08
N GLY A 90 6.71 -0.86 -9.13
CA GLY A 90 7.54 0.22 -8.59
C GLY A 90 7.76 0.00 -7.11
N SER A 91 9.03 -0.01 -6.72
CA SER A 91 9.45 -0.33 -5.36
C SER A 91 8.75 0.55 -4.32
N SER A 92 8.24 -0.09 -3.28
CA SER A 92 7.83 0.55 -2.04
C SER A 92 9.04 1.28 -1.48
N ASN A 93 8.91 2.58 -1.22
CA ASN A 93 9.98 3.37 -0.61
C ASN A 93 9.52 3.79 0.77
N VAL A 94 10.29 3.38 1.77
CA VAL A 94 10.14 3.85 3.14
C VAL A 94 11.29 4.80 3.41
N GLN A 95 10.99 6.09 3.61
CA GLN A 95 11.99 7.10 3.90
C GLN A 95 11.89 7.52 5.37
N TRP A 96 12.96 7.27 6.11
CA TRP A 96 13.08 7.70 7.49
C TRP A 96 13.70 9.11 7.55
N PHE A 97 13.12 9.96 8.38
CA PHE A 97 13.69 11.26 8.73
C PHE A 97 14.00 11.21 10.23
N PRO A 98 15.28 11.21 10.64
CA PRO A 98 15.62 11.45 12.04
C PRO A 98 15.06 12.81 12.45
N ARG A 99 14.46 12.89 13.65
CA ARG A 99 14.43 14.19 14.32
C ARG A 99 15.89 14.57 14.61
N LEU A 100 16.29 15.76 14.16
CA LEU A 100 17.52 16.42 14.58
C LEU A 100 17.47 16.74 16.08
#